data_AF-A0A2N2MCP0-F1
#
_entry.id   AF-A0A2N2MCP0-F1
#
_cell.length_a   1.000
_cell.length_b   1.000
_cell.length_c   1.000
_cell.angle_alpha   90.00
_cell.angle_beta   90.00
_cell.angle_gamma   90.00
#
_symmetry.space_group_name_H-M   'P 1'
#
loop_
_entity.id
_entity.type
_entity.pdbx_description
1 polymer ?
#
loop_
_entity_poly.entity_id
_entity_poly.type
_entity_poly.pdbx_seq_one_letter_code
_entity_poly.pdbx_strand_id
1 'polypeptide(L)'
;MYFPPDFDKERAIELGKLVKQAYQRFEDFKNNKPWKIKDGYTLVCEVSYRTVLSFDANDDGSGQTAIDREMATVAATDPVSFGLEEMIYKDVPMGFVATKDKTAYLVFRGTVTPREWIFDANIKMQAYRLANFGKVSDGFQNIYRRCRESFIKPLNGLASDFPLFISGHSLGGALSLLSLPDVIKSTHFKSPTLYNFGCPRVGDAIFGRAYDSLPDQKTFRVVNTSDLVTSIPLPVEIPVLPSGYYTHVGQPVDFAFQGNSLGLNHTMDTYIAELEK
;
A
#
# COMPACT_ATOMS: atom_id res chain seq x y z
N MET A 1 15.59 -17.85 5.39
CA MET A 1 15.51 -16.46 4.88
C MET A 1 16.92 -15.88 4.95
N TYR A 2 17.42 -15.26 3.89
CA TYR A 2 18.67 -14.50 3.96
C TYR A 2 18.34 -13.05 4.27
N PHE A 3 18.99 -12.48 5.29
CA PHE A 3 18.78 -11.09 5.70
C PHE A 3 19.96 -10.23 5.22
N PRO A 4 19.72 -9.18 4.41
CA PRO A 4 20.74 -8.20 4.07
C PRO A 4 21.32 -7.52 5.33
N PRO A 5 22.56 -7.01 5.31
CA PRO A 5 23.23 -6.45 6.49
C PRO A 5 22.48 -5.36 7.25
N ASP A 6 21.68 -4.55 6.55
CA ASP A 6 20.91 -3.44 7.13
C ASP A 6 19.43 -3.79 7.42
N PHE A 7 19.04 -5.05 7.21
CA PHE A 7 17.68 -5.49 7.44
C PHE A 7 17.46 -5.80 8.92
N ASP A 8 16.58 -5.03 9.56
CA ASP A 8 16.15 -5.27 10.93
C ASP A 8 14.90 -6.18 10.93
N LYS A 9 15.11 -7.43 11.34
CA LYS A 9 14.08 -8.46 11.42
C LYS A 9 12.97 -8.10 12.41
N GLU A 10 13.32 -7.55 13.57
CA GLU A 10 12.34 -7.19 14.60
C GLU A 10 11.49 -6.00 14.13
N ARG A 11 12.12 -5.03 13.46
CA ARG A 11 11.43 -3.92 12.81
C ARG A 11 10.48 -4.41 11.71
N ALA A 12 10.89 -5.37 10.90
CA ALA A 12 10.03 -5.94 9.87
C ALA A 12 8.78 -6.61 10.49
N ILE A 13 8.93 -7.37 11.58
CA ILE A 13 7.81 -7.99 12.31
C ILE A 13 6.88 -6.92 12.90
N GLU A 14 7.43 -5.88 13.52
CA GLU A 14 6.67 -4.74 14.06
C GLU A 14 5.83 -4.06 12.97
N LEU A 15 6.45 -3.73 11.83
CA LEU A 15 5.79 -3.10 10.69
C LEU A 15 4.72 -4.00 10.09
N GLY A 16 4.94 -5.32 10.05
CA GLY A 16 3.93 -6.28 9.66
C GLY A 16 2.70 -6.28 10.57
N LYS A 17 2.92 -6.22 11.89
CA LYS A 17 1.83 -6.12 12.89
C LYS A 17 1.05 -4.81 12.75
N LEU A 18 1.72 -3.69 12.44
CA LEU A 18 1.03 -2.42 12.14
C LEU A 18 0.21 -2.50 10.86
N VAL A 19 0.70 -3.16 9.81
CA VAL A 19 -0.08 -3.42 8.60
C VAL A 19 -1.34 -4.23 8.92
N LYS A 20 -1.27 -5.24 9.80
CA LYS A 20 -2.47 -5.96 10.27
C LYS A 20 -3.45 -5.03 10.99
N GLN A 21 -2.97 -4.09 11.79
CA GLN A 21 -3.85 -3.10 12.42
C GLN A 21 -4.54 -2.20 11.37
N ALA A 22 -3.86 -1.87 10.27
CA ALA A 22 -4.46 -1.12 9.15
C ALA A 22 -5.54 -1.92 8.40
N TYR A 23 -5.35 -3.23 8.24
CA TYR A 23 -6.41 -4.12 7.77
C TYR A 23 -7.60 -4.18 8.73
N GLN A 24 -7.34 -4.35 10.03
CA GLN A 24 -8.39 -4.36 11.05
C GLN A 24 -9.19 -3.05 11.07
N ARG A 25 -8.52 -1.91 10.89
CA ARG A 25 -9.19 -0.59 10.80
C ARG A 25 -10.24 -0.55 9.70
N PHE A 26 -9.92 -1.13 8.55
CA PHE A 26 -10.83 -1.19 7.42
C PHE A 26 -11.97 -2.19 7.64
N GLU A 27 -11.71 -3.33 8.28
CA GLU A 27 -12.77 -4.25 8.68
C GLU A 27 -13.72 -3.62 9.72
N ASP A 28 -13.20 -2.88 10.70
CA ASP A 28 -14.03 -2.14 11.65
C ASP A 28 -14.84 -1.04 10.95
N PHE A 29 -14.27 -0.35 9.95
CA PHE A 29 -15.01 0.60 9.10
C PHE A 29 -16.18 -0.05 8.38
N LYS A 30 -15.98 -1.20 7.72
CA LYS A 30 -17.03 -1.94 7.01
C LYS A 30 -18.17 -2.37 7.93
N ASN A 31 -17.84 -2.69 9.18
CA ASN A 31 -18.78 -3.15 10.19
C ASN A 31 -19.33 -2.02 11.07
N ASN A 32 -19.06 -0.75 10.75
CA ASN A 32 -19.43 0.43 11.53
C ASN A 32 -19.01 0.35 13.02
N LYS A 33 -17.84 -0.22 13.28
CA LYS A 33 -17.25 -0.38 14.61
C LYS A 33 -16.21 0.72 14.88
N PRO A 34 -16.10 1.21 16.12
CA PRO A 34 -15.02 2.10 16.49
C PRO A 34 -13.68 1.36 16.44
N TRP A 35 -12.65 2.02 15.93
CA TRP A 35 -11.28 1.50 15.91
C TRP A 35 -10.35 2.39 16.73
N LYS A 36 -9.37 1.77 17.38
CA LYS A 36 -8.25 2.45 18.04
C LYS A 36 -6.97 1.68 17.74
N ILE A 37 -5.90 2.42 17.49
CA ILE A 37 -4.56 1.84 17.40
C ILE A 37 -4.17 1.22 18.74
N LYS A 38 -3.45 0.09 18.71
CA LYS A 38 -3.10 -0.72 19.89
C LYS A 38 -1.61 -0.63 20.21
N ASP A 39 -1.11 -1.48 21.10
CA ASP A 39 0.32 -1.77 21.34
C ASP A 39 1.20 -0.55 21.69
N GLY A 40 0.60 0.46 22.31
CA GLY A 40 1.28 1.66 22.79
C GLY A 40 1.59 2.71 21.72
N TYR A 41 1.09 2.54 20.49
CA TYR A 41 1.21 3.58 19.46
C TYR A 41 0.22 4.72 19.71
N THR A 42 0.62 5.93 19.32
CA THR A 42 -0.26 7.10 19.27
C THR A 42 -0.64 7.36 17.81
N LEU A 43 -1.94 7.40 17.52
CA LEU A 43 -2.44 7.73 16.19
C LEU A 43 -2.23 9.23 15.92
N VAL A 44 -1.61 9.56 14.79
CA VAL A 44 -1.42 10.94 14.32
C VAL A 44 -2.55 11.33 13.37
N CYS A 45 -2.76 10.51 12.33
CA CYS A 45 -3.89 10.67 11.41
C CYS A 45 -4.22 9.33 10.74
N GLU A 46 -5.44 9.25 10.19
CA GLU A 46 -5.79 8.18 9.27
C GLU A 46 -5.34 8.55 7.87
N VAL A 47 -4.78 7.57 7.14
CA VAL A 47 -4.56 7.69 5.72
C VAL A 47 -5.84 7.21 5.06
N SER A 48 -6.54 8.11 4.39
CA SER A 48 -7.82 7.79 3.75
C SER A 48 -7.92 8.47 2.40
N TYR A 49 -8.82 7.96 1.58
CA TYR A 49 -9.21 8.64 0.35
C TYR A 49 -10.72 8.79 0.29
N ARG A 50 -11.15 9.92 -0.27
CA ARG A 50 -12.55 10.25 -0.44
C ARG A 50 -13.10 9.58 -1.70
N THR A 51 -14.18 8.82 -1.57
CA THR A 51 -14.90 8.26 -2.73
C THR A 51 -16.38 8.63 -2.71
N VAL A 52 -16.97 8.76 -3.90
CA VAL A 52 -18.42 8.96 -4.07
C VAL A 52 -19.01 7.58 -4.29
N LEU A 53 -19.89 7.15 -3.39
CA LEU A 53 -20.75 6.01 -3.66
C LEU A 53 -21.91 6.49 -4.54
N SER A 54 -21.67 6.60 -5.85
CA SER A 54 -22.77 6.82 -6.81
C SER A 54 -23.30 5.46 -7.24
N PHE A 55 -24.51 5.11 -6.79
CA PHE A 55 -25.29 4.05 -7.41
C PHE A 55 -25.88 4.60 -8.72
N ASP A 56 -25.07 4.65 -9.78
CA ASP A 56 -25.60 4.80 -11.14
C ASP A 56 -25.71 3.39 -11.73
N ALA A 57 -26.94 2.91 -11.91
CA ALA A 57 -27.22 1.58 -12.47
C ALA A 57 -26.74 1.43 -13.92
N ASN A 58 -26.31 2.53 -14.56
CA ASN A 58 -25.78 2.56 -15.92
C ASN A 58 -24.26 2.80 -15.99
N ASP A 59 -23.54 2.93 -14.85
CA ASP A 59 -22.07 2.99 -14.85
C ASP A 59 -21.51 1.61 -15.21
N ASP A 60 -20.81 1.51 -16.34
CA ASP A 60 -20.22 0.25 -16.83
C ASP A 60 -18.97 -0.19 -16.03
N GLY A 61 -18.56 0.61 -15.04
CA GLY A 61 -17.46 0.29 -14.13
C GLY A 61 -16.07 0.37 -14.79
N SER A 62 -15.98 0.93 -15.99
CA SER A 62 -14.72 1.07 -16.76
C SER A 62 -13.71 2.03 -16.13
N GLY A 63 -14.15 2.89 -15.19
CA GLY A 63 -13.31 3.83 -14.43
C GLY A 63 -13.11 3.49 -12.94
N GLN A 64 -13.75 2.42 -12.43
CA GLN A 64 -13.73 2.10 -11.00
C GLN A 64 -12.48 1.29 -10.61
N THR A 65 -11.79 1.70 -9.55
CA THR A 65 -10.70 0.89 -8.99
C THR A 65 -11.26 -0.37 -8.31
N ALA A 66 -10.44 -1.42 -8.13
CA ALA A 66 -10.87 -2.60 -7.38
C ALA A 66 -11.39 -2.25 -5.97
N ILE A 67 -10.85 -1.18 -5.35
CA ILE A 67 -11.36 -0.70 -4.07
C ILE A 67 -12.72 -0.01 -4.23
N ASP A 68 -12.96 0.73 -5.32
CA ASP A 68 -14.27 1.32 -5.59
C ASP A 68 -15.34 0.23 -5.77
N ARG A 69 -15.00 -0.90 -6.41
CA ARG A 69 -15.87 -2.09 -6.53
C ARG A 69 -16.09 -2.81 -5.20
N GLU A 70 -15.03 -2.94 -4.40
CA GLU A 70 -15.11 -3.47 -3.03
C GLU A 70 -16.06 -2.61 -2.18
N MET A 71 -15.97 -1.29 -2.30
CA MET A 71 -16.85 -0.34 -1.63
C MET A 71 -18.29 -0.38 -2.14
N ALA A 72 -18.51 -0.55 -3.44
CA ALA A 72 -19.85 -0.74 -4.01
C ALA A 72 -20.50 -2.03 -3.49
N THR A 73 -19.72 -3.11 -3.33
CA THR A 73 -20.20 -4.38 -2.77
C THR A 73 -20.59 -4.23 -1.30
N VAL A 74 -19.78 -3.54 -0.50
CA VAL A 74 -20.11 -3.22 0.91
C VAL A 74 -21.41 -2.43 1.00
N ALA A 75 -21.56 -1.39 0.17
CA ALA A 75 -22.78 -0.56 0.15
C ALA A 75 -24.04 -1.36 -0.27
N ALA A 76 -23.90 -2.33 -1.18
CA ALA A 76 -25.00 -3.20 -1.59
C ALA A 76 -25.48 -4.17 -0.49
N THR A 77 -24.61 -4.53 0.48
CA THR A 77 -24.95 -5.46 1.56
C THR A 77 -25.65 -4.84 2.77
N ASP A 78 -25.61 -3.51 2.92
CA ASP A 78 -26.38 -2.78 3.94
C ASP A 78 -27.02 -1.51 3.34
N PRO A 79 -28.03 -1.66 2.46
CA PRO A 79 -28.61 -0.54 1.74
C PRO A 79 -29.41 0.41 2.64
N VAL A 80 -29.73 0.03 3.89
CA VAL A 80 -30.55 0.83 4.82
C VAL A 80 -29.69 1.82 5.61
N SER A 81 -28.49 1.43 6.07
CA SER A 81 -27.51 2.39 6.63
C SER A 81 -26.95 3.36 5.57
N PHE A 82 -27.10 3.00 4.30
CA PHE A 82 -26.60 3.74 3.13
C PHE A 82 -27.73 4.40 2.30
N GLY A 83 -28.98 4.25 2.72
CA GLY A 83 -30.15 4.72 2.00
C GLY A 83 -30.59 6.09 2.48
N LEU A 84 -30.64 7.05 1.55
CA LEU A 84 -31.51 8.23 1.52
C LEU A 84 -31.06 9.56 2.18
N GLU A 85 -29.88 9.68 2.77
CA GLU A 85 -29.27 11.00 2.99
C GLU A 85 -28.02 11.17 2.12
N GLU A 86 -28.19 11.86 0.98
CA GLU A 86 -27.18 12.55 0.15
C GLU A 86 -25.83 11.85 -0.10
N MET A 87 -25.55 11.37 -1.33
CA MET A 87 -24.21 11.12 -1.91
C MET A 87 -23.03 11.23 -0.91
N ILE A 88 -22.95 10.29 0.05
CA ILE A 88 -22.05 10.49 1.21
C ILE A 88 -20.63 10.23 0.74
N TYR A 89 -19.85 11.29 0.66
CA TYR A 89 -18.40 11.20 0.60
C TYR A 89 -17.90 10.51 1.88
N LYS A 90 -17.63 9.21 1.81
CA LYS A 90 -16.96 8.48 2.90
C LYS A 90 -15.47 8.45 2.66
N ASP A 91 -14.71 8.86 3.67
CA ASP A 91 -13.26 8.73 3.68
C ASP A 91 -12.93 7.27 4.03
N VAL A 92 -12.50 6.50 3.01
CA VAL A 92 -12.20 5.07 3.15
C VAL A 92 -10.79 4.93 3.74
N PRO A 93 -10.62 4.26 4.89
CA PRO A 93 -9.30 4.10 5.49
C PRO A 93 -8.43 3.16 4.66
N MET A 94 -7.25 3.64 4.29
CA MET A 94 -6.20 2.94 3.55
C MET A 94 -4.96 2.69 4.42
N GLY A 95 -4.91 3.27 5.62
CA GLY A 95 -3.74 3.21 6.47
C GLY A 95 -3.79 4.24 7.59
N PHE A 96 -2.63 4.55 8.15
CA PHE A 96 -2.49 5.59 9.16
C PHE A 96 -1.05 6.09 9.27
N VAL A 97 -0.92 7.26 9.91
CA VAL A 97 0.33 7.71 10.51
C VAL A 97 0.25 7.54 12.02
N ALA A 98 1.28 6.96 12.61
CA ALA A 98 1.38 6.78 14.06
C ALA A 98 2.78 7.10 14.57
N THR A 99 2.89 7.28 15.88
CA THR A 99 4.18 7.45 16.57
C THR A 99 4.30 6.53 17.78
N LYS A 100 5.51 6.10 18.07
CA LYS A 100 5.86 5.36 19.30
C LYS A 100 7.35 5.56 19.58
N ASP A 101 7.72 5.83 20.83
CA ASP A 101 9.12 5.96 21.27
C ASP A 101 9.98 6.85 20.36
N LYS A 102 9.49 8.08 20.08
CA LYS A 102 10.12 9.04 19.16
C LYS A 102 10.36 8.54 17.73
N THR A 103 9.61 7.54 17.29
CA THR A 103 9.63 7.01 15.93
C THR A 103 8.29 7.26 15.26
N ALA A 104 8.31 7.63 13.97
CA ALA A 104 7.12 7.81 13.14
C ALA A 104 6.93 6.61 12.20
N TYR A 105 5.66 6.27 11.94
CA TYR A 105 5.25 5.16 11.10
C TYR A 105 4.19 5.64 10.11
N LEU A 106 4.43 5.43 8.81
CA LEU A 106 3.41 5.58 7.75
C LEU A 106 3.08 4.19 7.22
N VAL A 107 1.84 3.76 7.39
CA VAL A 107 1.44 2.37 7.14
C VAL A 107 0.26 2.33 6.19
N PHE A 108 0.35 1.50 5.14
CA PHE A 108 -0.71 1.27 4.17
C PHE A 108 -1.18 -0.19 4.20
N ARG A 109 -2.50 -0.41 4.19
CA ARG A 109 -3.07 -1.73 3.92
C ARG A 109 -3.14 -2.01 2.41
N GLY A 110 -3.31 -3.27 2.04
CA GLY A 110 -3.73 -3.65 0.70
C GLY A 110 -5.25 -3.78 0.56
N THR A 111 -5.70 -4.37 -0.55
CA THR A 111 -7.09 -4.80 -0.78
C THR A 111 -7.41 -6.05 0.03
N VAL A 112 -8.68 -6.24 0.44
CA VAL A 112 -9.11 -7.47 1.12
C VAL A 112 -9.32 -8.62 0.13
N THR A 113 -9.58 -8.32 -1.14
CA THR A 113 -9.63 -9.28 -2.26
C THR A 113 -8.46 -9.07 -3.25
N PRO A 114 -7.22 -9.51 -2.91
CA PRO A 114 -6.06 -9.41 -3.80
C PRO A 114 -6.33 -10.00 -5.19
N ARG A 115 -7.07 -11.12 -5.28
CA ARG A 115 -7.37 -11.79 -6.55
C ARG A 115 -8.02 -10.85 -7.57
N GLU A 116 -9.07 -10.14 -7.18
CA GLU A 116 -9.79 -9.21 -8.05
C GLU A 116 -8.87 -8.07 -8.47
N TRP A 117 -8.12 -7.50 -7.52
CA TRP A 117 -7.16 -6.45 -7.80
C TRP A 117 -6.10 -6.88 -8.83
N ILE A 118 -5.58 -8.12 -8.76
CA ILE A 118 -4.60 -8.65 -9.73
C ILE A 118 -5.17 -8.67 -11.16
N PHE A 119 -6.41 -9.12 -11.31
CA PHE A 119 -7.06 -9.26 -12.63
C PHE A 119 -7.55 -7.92 -13.17
N ASP A 120 -7.99 -7.03 -12.30
CA ASP A 120 -8.52 -5.70 -12.63
C ASP A 120 -7.45 -4.60 -12.63
N ALA A 121 -6.20 -4.93 -12.30
CA ALA A 121 -5.13 -3.95 -12.19
C ALA A 121 -5.03 -3.16 -13.50
N ASN A 122 -5.30 -1.86 -13.44
CA ASN A 122 -4.95 -0.93 -14.50
C ASN A 122 -3.41 -0.81 -14.53
N ILE A 123 -2.78 -1.80 -15.17
CA ILE A 123 -1.33 -1.93 -15.40
C ILE A 123 -0.85 -1.00 -16.52
N LYS A 124 -1.66 -0.02 -16.93
CA LYS A 124 -1.22 1.03 -17.82
C LYS A 124 -0.18 1.87 -17.10
N MET A 125 0.98 2.01 -17.72
CA MET A 125 2.01 2.90 -17.24
C MET A 125 1.69 4.35 -17.59
N GLN A 126 1.85 5.25 -16.61
CA GLN A 126 1.73 6.69 -16.75
C GLN A 126 2.94 7.36 -16.12
N ALA A 127 3.28 8.57 -16.58
CA ALA A 127 4.34 9.36 -15.96
C ALA A 127 4.11 9.51 -14.45
N TYR A 128 5.16 9.31 -13.65
CA TYR A 128 5.08 9.49 -12.20
C TYR A 128 5.03 10.99 -11.86
N ARG A 129 3.83 11.50 -11.60
CA ARG A 129 3.50 12.93 -11.54
C ARG A 129 4.07 13.64 -10.31
N LEU A 130 4.49 12.90 -9.28
CA LEU A 130 4.86 13.49 -7.99
C LEU A 130 6.36 13.70 -7.84
N ALA A 131 7.17 12.80 -8.39
CA ALA A 131 8.63 12.95 -8.39
C ALA A 131 9.25 13.16 -9.78
N ASN A 132 8.42 13.25 -10.84
CA ASN A 132 8.81 13.60 -12.21
C ASN A 132 9.89 12.68 -12.81
N PHE A 133 9.93 11.40 -12.42
CA PHE A 133 10.84 10.42 -13.00
C PHE A 133 10.11 9.12 -13.36
N GLY A 134 10.43 8.57 -14.53
CA GLY A 134 9.91 7.29 -15.00
C GLY A 134 8.39 7.22 -15.11
N LYS A 135 7.89 5.99 -15.23
CA LYS A 135 6.47 5.68 -15.28
C LYS A 135 6.09 4.67 -14.21
N VAL A 136 4.87 4.77 -13.72
CA VAL A 136 4.28 3.89 -12.70
C VAL A 136 2.89 3.44 -13.15
N SER A 137 2.34 2.38 -12.55
CA SER A 137 0.93 2.01 -12.78
C SER A 137 0.00 3.19 -12.45
N ASP A 138 -0.90 3.48 -13.40
CA ASP A 138 -1.92 4.51 -13.25
C ASP A 138 -2.85 4.20 -12.07
N GLY A 139 -3.24 2.94 -11.91
CA GLY A 139 -4.07 2.48 -10.78
C GLY A 139 -3.43 2.80 -9.43
N PHE A 140 -2.16 2.43 -9.23
CA PHE A 140 -1.44 2.72 -7.99
C PHE A 140 -1.30 4.21 -7.73
N GLN A 141 -0.85 4.96 -8.74
CA GLN A 141 -0.65 6.40 -8.58
C GLN A 141 -1.97 7.13 -8.31
N ASN A 142 -3.07 6.72 -8.93
CA ASN A 142 -4.36 7.35 -8.72
C ASN A 142 -4.82 7.18 -7.26
N ILE A 143 -4.76 5.96 -6.72
CA ILE A 143 -5.10 5.69 -5.31
C ILE A 143 -4.16 6.48 -4.38
N TYR A 144 -2.86 6.43 -4.64
CA TYR A 144 -1.86 7.17 -3.87
C TYR A 144 -2.16 8.67 -3.82
N ARG A 145 -2.44 9.29 -4.97
CA ARG A 145 -2.75 10.73 -5.06
C ARG A 145 -4.01 11.10 -4.28
N ARG A 146 -5.02 10.23 -4.24
CA ARG A 146 -6.23 10.47 -3.45
C ARG A 146 -5.98 10.35 -1.94
N CYS A 147 -4.99 9.55 -1.53
CA CYS A 147 -4.58 9.42 -0.13
C CYS A 147 -3.62 10.53 0.32
N ARG A 148 -2.79 11.05 -0.59
CA ARG A 148 -1.62 11.89 -0.32
C ARG A 148 -1.85 13.00 0.71
N GLU A 149 -2.89 13.81 0.51
CA GLU A 149 -3.14 14.99 1.35
C GLU A 149 -3.52 14.62 2.80
N SER A 150 -4.03 13.40 3.03
CA SER A 150 -4.41 12.94 4.38
C SER A 150 -3.20 12.73 5.32
N PHE A 151 -1.99 12.54 4.77
CA PHE A 151 -0.81 12.22 5.59
C PHE A 151 0.40 13.14 5.37
N ILE A 152 0.56 13.78 4.21
CA ILE A 152 1.73 14.67 3.98
C ILE A 152 1.75 15.84 4.96
N LYS A 153 0.60 16.50 5.19
CA LYS A 153 0.53 17.62 6.14
C LYS A 153 0.74 17.15 7.59
N PRO A 154 0.09 16.07 8.08
CA PRO A 154 0.39 15.53 9.41
C PRO A 154 1.84 15.11 9.61
N LEU A 155 2.50 14.51 8.60
CA LEU A 155 3.93 14.17 8.69
C LEU A 155 4.81 15.40 8.93
N ASN A 156 4.55 16.51 8.25
CA ASN A 156 5.27 17.77 8.49
C ASN A 156 5.01 18.38 9.88
N GLY A 157 3.97 17.95 10.58
CA GLY A 157 3.71 18.34 11.97
C GLY A 157 4.48 17.53 13.01
N LEU A 158 5.12 16.43 12.62
CA LEU A 158 5.92 15.60 13.51
C LEU A 158 7.31 16.22 13.73
N ALA A 159 7.96 15.85 14.84
CA ALA A 159 9.31 16.29 15.13
C ALA A 159 10.29 15.82 14.04
N SER A 160 11.26 16.69 13.72
CA SER A 160 12.18 16.46 12.60
C SER A 160 13.31 15.47 12.86
N ASP A 161 13.54 15.14 14.13
CA ASP A 161 14.53 14.18 14.59
C ASP A 161 13.97 12.74 14.67
N PHE A 162 12.67 12.54 14.45
CA PHE A 162 12.08 11.21 14.46
C PHE A 162 12.54 10.41 13.22
N PRO A 163 13.02 9.17 13.36
CA PRO A 163 13.10 8.27 12.22
C PRO A 163 11.69 7.98 11.69
N LEU A 164 11.55 7.91 10.38
CA LEU A 164 10.31 7.53 9.71
C LEU A 164 10.45 6.15 9.08
N PHE A 165 9.59 5.22 9.50
CA PHE A 165 9.40 3.95 8.83
C PHE A 165 8.14 3.97 7.98
N ILE A 166 8.26 3.50 6.75
CA ILE A 166 7.14 3.36 5.82
C ILE A 166 6.88 1.88 5.58
N SER A 167 5.61 1.47 5.61
CA SER A 167 5.27 0.07 5.37
C SER A 167 3.97 -0.11 4.61
N GLY A 168 3.86 -1.25 3.93
CA GLY A 168 2.60 -1.71 3.39
C GLY A 168 2.67 -3.11 2.81
N HIS A 169 1.49 -3.72 2.66
CA HIS A 169 1.33 -5.06 2.10
C HIS A 169 0.49 -5.05 0.83
N SER A 170 0.81 -5.90 -0.14
CA SER A 170 0.05 -6.03 -1.39
C SER A 170 -0.04 -4.67 -2.13
N LEU A 171 -1.25 -4.21 -2.46
CA LEU A 171 -1.49 -2.84 -2.93
C LEU A 171 -0.85 -1.77 -2.02
N GLY A 172 -0.92 -1.93 -0.69
CA GLY A 172 -0.28 -1.03 0.26
C GLY A 172 1.25 -1.01 0.12
N GLY A 173 1.85 -2.12 -0.32
CA GLY A 173 3.26 -2.19 -0.70
C GLY A 173 3.56 -1.27 -1.89
N ALA A 174 2.70 -1.27 -2.91
CA ALA A 174 2.85 -0.36 -4.03
C ALA A 174 2.70 1.12 -3.62
N LEU A 175 1.70 1.43 -2.79
CA LEU A 175 1.49 2.79 -2.25
C LEU A 175 2.69 3.25 -1.41
N SER A 176 3.26 2.34 -0.59
CA SER A 176 4.45 2.63 0.20
C SER A 176 5.64 3.01 -0.70
N LEU A 177 5.88 2.28 -1.81
CA LEU A 177 6.94 2.60 -2.76
C LEU A 177 6.72 3.95 -3.43
N LEU A 178 5.48 4.27 -3.83
CA LEU A 178 5.16 5.59 -4.38
C LEU A 178 5.29 6.71 -3.34
N SER A 179 5.12 6.40 -2.05
CA SER A 179 5.19 7.40 -0.98
C SER A 179 6.60 7.87 -0.68
N LEU A 180 7.61 6.99 -0.73
CA LEU A 180 8.97 7.30 -0.29
C LEU A 180 9.59 8.52 -1.01
N PRO A 181 9.65 8.58 -2.35
CA PRO A 181 10.20 9.74 -3.06
C PRO A 181 9.37 11.02 -2.83
N ASP A 182 8.05 10.91 -2.70
CA ASP A 182 7.18 12.06 -2.44
C ASP A 182 7.35 12.59 -1.01
N VAL A 183 7.51 11.71 -0.01
CA VAL A 183 7.82 12.08 1.37
C VAL A 183 9.18 12.79 1.45
N ILE A 184 10.22 12.25 0.80
CA ILE A 184 11.55 12.88 0.74
C ILE A 184 11.47 14.28 0.13
N LYS A 185 10.66 14.44 -0.93
CA LYS A 185 10.48 15.72 -1.62
C LYS A 185 9.64 16.72 -0.82
N SER A 186 8.57 16.26 -0.19
CA SER A 186 7.48 17.10 0.33
C SER A 186 7.50 17.29 1.85
N THR A 187 8.41 16.61 2.55
CA THR A 187 8.54 16.70 4.02
C THR A 187 9.97 16.92 4.48
N HIS A 188 10.16 17.15 5.79
CA HIS A 188 11.49 17.19 6.40
C HIS A 188 12.17 15.82 6.54
N PHE A 189 11.45 14.70 6.38
CA PHE A 189 12.03 13.36 6.44
C PHE A 189 12.83 13.07 5.17
N LYS A 190 14.17 13.07 5.26
CA LYS A 190 15.07 12.89 4.10
C LYS A 190 15.60 11.47 3.90
N SER A 191 15.59 10.65 4.94
CA SER A 191 16.10 9.27 4.89
C SER A 191 15.12 8.28 5.54
N PRO A 192 13.84 8.24 5.12
CA PRO A 192 12.89 7.25 5.62
C PRO A 192 13.31 5.83 5.22
N THR A 193 13.04 4.85 6.09
CA THR A 193 13.29 3.42 5.80
C THR A 193 11.98 2.72 5.45
N LEU A 194 11.96 1.94 4.37
CA LEU A 194 10.77 1.26 3.88
C LEU A 194 10.89 -0.26 4.03
N TYR A 195 9.85 -0.88 4.58
CA TYR A 195 9.65 -2.33 4.54
C TYR A 195 8.29 -2.62 3.92
N ASN A 196 8.24 -3.36 2.82
CA ASN A 196 6.96 -3.83 2.27
C ASN A 196 6.91 -5.35 2.17
N PHE A 197 5.69 -5.86 2.06
CA PHE A 197 5.38 -7.28 2.11
C PHE A 197 4.49 -7.64 0.91
N GLY A 198 4.84 -8.67 0.15
CA GLY A 198 4.02 -9.07 -1.00
C GLY A 198 3.82 -7.97 -2.04
N CYS A 199 4.79 -7.05 -2.17
CA CYS A 199 4.64 -5.89 -3.03
C CYS A 199 4.71 -6.29 -4.52
N PRO A 200 3.73 -5.88 -5.34
CA PRO A 200 3.82 -6.03 -6.80
C PRO A 200 4.89 -5.11 -7.38
N ARG A 201 5.23 -5.27 -8.66
CA ARG A 201 6.05 -4.29 -9.39
C ARG A 201 5.24 -3.01 -9.63
N VAL A 202 5.89 -1.85 -9.49
CA VAL A 202 5.18 -0.56 -9.44
C VAL A 202 5.44 0.33 -10.66
N GLY A 203 6.67 0.30 -11.18
CA GLY A 203 7.08 1.21 -12.25
C GLY A 203 8.09 0.62 -13.20
N ASP A 204 8.47 1.43 -14.19
CA ASP A 204 9.42 1.06 -15.23
C ASP A 204 10.88 1.12 -14.75
N ALA A 205 11.80 0.70 -15.62
CA ALA A 205 13.23 0.73 -15.33
C ALA A 205 13.78 2.15 -15.06
N ILE A 206 13.15 3.20 -15.61
CA ILE A 206 13.53 4.60 -15.34
C ILE A 206 13.12 4.96 -13.90
N PHE A 207 11.89 4.60 -13.50
CA PHE A 207 11.43 4.73 -12.12
C PHE A 207 12.35 3.98 -11.18
N GLY A 208 12.70 2.73 -11.51
CA GLY A 208 13.56 1.92 -10.65
C GLY A 208 14.94 2.50 -10.45
N ARG A 209 15.62 2.91 -11.53
CA ARG A 209 16.94 3.56 -11.42
C ARG A 209 16.89 4.85 -10.61
N ALA A 210 15.88 5.70 -10.86
CA ALA A 210 15.73 6.95 -10.13
C ALA A 210 15.42 6.73 -8.64
N TYR A 211 14.58 5.74 -8.32
CA TYR A 211 14.26 5.34 -6.96
C TYR A 211 15.48 4.82 -6.21
N ASP A 212 16.23 3.89 -6.79
CA ASP A 212 17.43 3.31 -6.17
C ASP A 212 18.59 4.33 -6.08
N SER A 213 18.51 5.45 -6.80
CA SER A 213 19.46 6.56 -6.72
C SER A 213 19.08 7.63 -5.68
N LEU A 214 17.99 7.45 -4.93
CA LEU A 214 17.62 8.39 -3.87
C LEU A 214 18.68 8.38 -2.75
N PRO A 215 18.96 9.53 -2.11
CA PRO A 215 19.92 9.59 -1.00
C PRO A 215 19.51 8.68 0.15
N ASP A 216 20.49 7.93 0.71
CA ASP A 216 20.30 7.02 1.85
C ASP A 216 19.13 6.04 1.70
N GLN A 217 18.83 5.64 0.45
CA GLN A 217 17.68 4.80 0.14
C GLN A 217 17.79 3.44 0.85
N LYS A 218 16.85 3.18 1.76
CA LYS A 218 16.72 1.90 2.48
C LYS A 218 15.32 1.34 2.28
N THR A 219 15.20 0.45 1.30
CA THR A 219 13.93 -0.24 1.01
C THR A 219 14.17 -1.73 0.97
N PHE A 220 13.46 -2.44 1.84
CA PHE A 220 13.45 -3.89 1.91
C PHE A 220 12.10 -4.42 1.46
N ARG A 221 12.13 -5.38 0.54
CA ARG A 221 10.94 -6.07 0.04
C ARG A 221 10.94 -7.48 0.58
N VAL A 222 10.09 -7.76 1.56
CA VAL A 222 9.89 -9.11 2.06
C VAL A 222 9.01 -9.84 1.05
N VAL A 223 9.51 -10.95 0.50
CA VAL A 223 8.93 -11.63 -0.66
C VAL A 223 8.78 -13.11 -0.38
N ASN A 224 7.55 -13.61 -0.47
CA ASN A 224 7.31 -15.05 -0.58
C ASN A 224 7.49 -15.46 -2.05
N THR A 225 8.42 -16.36 -2.35
CA THR A 225 8.66 -16.83 -3.72
C THR A 225 7.48 -17.61 -4.32
N SER A 226 6.54 -18.08 -3.48
CA SER A 226 5.30 -18.74 -3.95
C SER A 226 4.10 -17.79 -4.05
N ASP A 227 4.30 -16.50 -3.78
CA ASP A 227 3.27 -15.47 -3.87
C ASP A 227 3.28 -14.80 -5.25
N LEU A 228 2.25 -15.09 -6.05
CA LEU A 228 2.13 -14.56 -7.41
C LEU A 228 1.97 -13.03 -7.47
N VAL A 229 1.50 -12.37 -6.41
CA VAL A 229 1.36 -10.90 -6.39
C VAL A 229 2.71 -10.22 -6.53
N THR A 230 3.75 -10.80 -5.95
CA THR A 230 5.12 -10.28 -6.08
C THR A 230 5.64 -10.40 -7.51
N SER A 231 5.06 -11.30 -8.32
CA SER A 231 5.49 -11.58 -9.67
C SER A 231 4.74 -10.78 -10.74
N ILE A 232 3.81 -9.91 -10.34
CA ILE A 232 3.01 -9.09 -11.26
C ILE A 232 3.20 -7.59 -11.02
N PRO A 233 2.94 -6.74 -12.03
CA PRO A 233 2.84 -7.11 -13.45
C PRO A 233 4.12 -7.79 -13.94
N LEU A 234 4.00 -8.67 -14.94
CA LEU A 234 5.15 -9.42 -15.46
C LEU A 234 6.22 -8.45 -16.01
N PRO A 235 7.52 -8.80 -15.94
CA PRO A 235 8.60 -7.94 -16.44
C PRO A 235 8.76 -8.05 -17.96
N VAL A 236 7.67 -8.22 -18.70
CA VAL A 236 7.65 -8.41 -20.15
C VAL A 236 6.52 -7.58 -20.76
N GLU A 237 6.74 -7.09 -21.97
CA GLU A 237 5.68 -6.50 -22.78
C GLU A 237 4.79 -7.62 -23.33
N ILE A 238 3.50 -7.54 -23.02
CA ILE A 238 2.49 -8.45 -23.56
C ILE A 238 1.82 -7.70 -24.70
N PRO A 239 1.96 -8.12 -25.98
CA PRO A 239 1.54 -7.34 -27.15
C PRO A 239 0.06 -6.91 -27.16
N VAL A 240 -0.79 -7.60 -26.41
CA VAL A 240 -2.23 -7.35 -26.32
C VAL A 240 -2.65 -6.55 -25.08
N LEU A 241 -1.70 -6.22 -24.20
CA LEU A 241 -1.94 -5.41 -23.00
C LEU A 241 -1.13 -4.12 -23.08
N PRO A 242 -1.69 -2.97 -22.65
CA PRO A 242 -0.94 -1.72 -22.54
C PRO A 242 0.02 -1.72 -21.34
N SER A 243 0.71 -2.86 -21.11
CA SER A 243 1.65 -3.09 -20.02
C SER A 243 3.06 -2.75 -20.48
N GLY A 244 3.72 -1.80 -19.82
CA GLY A 244 5.15 -1.56 -20.03
C GLY A 244 6.03 -2.56 -19.25
N TYR A 245 7.35 -2.43 -19.39
CA TYR A 245 8.33 -3.25 -18.67
C TYR A 245 8.44 -2.86 -17.20
N TYR A 246 7.68 -3.55 -16.34
CA TYR A 246 7.70 -3.33 -14.90
C TYR A 246 8.95 -3.93 -14.24
N THR A 247 9.56 -3.19 -13.30
CA THR A 247 10.71 -3.65 -12.51
C THR A 247 10.43 -3.61 -11.01
N HIS A 248 11.15 -4.43 -10.26
CA HIS A 248 11.28 -4.23 -8.81
C HIS A 248 12.34 -3.15 -8.51
N VAL A 249 12.24 -2.61 -7.29
CA VAL A 249 13.16 -1.62 -6.69
C VAL A 249 13.50 -2.05 -5.27
N GLY A 250 14.62 -1.56 -4.73
CA GLY A 250 15.08 -1.96 -3.38
C GLY A 250 15.50 -3.43 -3.24
N GLN A 251 15.93 -3.79 -2.04
CA GLN A 251 16.54 -5.08 -1.74
C GLN A 251 15.50 -6.16 -1.41
N PRO A 252 15.47 -7.30 -2.11
CA PRO A 252 14.59 -8.42 -1.75
C PRO A 252 15.08 -9.14 -0.48
N VAL A 253 14.13 -9.60 0.31
CA VAL A 253 14.31 -10.48 1.47
C VAL A 253 13.39 -11.68 1.26
N ASP A 254 13.95 -12.70 0.60
CA ASP A 254 13.18 -13.80 0.06
C ASP A 254 13.01 -14.94 1.08
N PHE A 255 11.82 -15.52 1.09
CA PHE A 255 11.51 -16.79 1.73
C PHE A 255 10.57 -17.61 0.85
N ALA A 256 10.45 -18.90 1.14
CA ALA A 256 9.56 -19.80 0.42
C ALA A 256 8.54 -20.40 1.39
N PHE A 257 7.27 -20.04 1.21
CA PHE A 257 6.13 -20.69 1.84
C PHE A 257 5.08 -21.04 0.80
N GLN A 258 4.64 -22.29 0.75
CA GLN A 258 3.59 -22.77 -0.15
C GLN A 258 2.41 -23.30 0.66
N GLY A 259 1.32 -22.53 0.69
CA GLY A 259 0.05 -22.87 1.32
C GLY A 259 -0.99 -23.44 0.36
N ASN A 260 -0.62 -23.81 -0.87
CA ASN A 260 -1.51 -24.33 -1.93
C ASN A 260 -2.69 -23.39 -2.28
N SER A 261 -2.54 -22.09 -2.04
CA SER A 261 -3.55 -21.09 -2.36
C SER A 261 -2.90 -19.73 -2.58
N LEU A 262 -3.35 -19.00 -3.60
CA LEU A 262 -2.94 -17.62 -3.85
C LEU A 262 -3.15 -16.74 -2.60
N GLY A 263 -4.30 -16.90 -1.94
CA GLY A 263 -4.62 -16.16 -0.72
C GLY A 263 -3.66 -16.49 0.41
N LEU A 264 -3.45 -17.77 0.71
CA LEU A 264 -2.57 -18.22 1.81
C LEU A 264 -1.10 -17.83 1.57
N ASN A 265 -0.63 -17.85 0.33
CA ASN A 265 0.73 -17.42 0.01
C ASN A 265 0.93 -15.91 0.18
N HIS A 266 -0.17 -15.15 0.12
CA HIS A 266 -0.19 -13.69 0.07
C HIS A 266 -0.83 -13.04 1.31
N THR A 267 -1.05 -13.76 2.42
CA THR A 267 -1.58 -13.11 3.64
C THR A 267 -0.47 -12.46 4.45
N MET A 268 -0.76 -11.30 5.05
CA MET A 268 0.17 -10.67 6.00
C MET A 268 0.53 -11.59 7.18
N ASP A 269 -0.40 -12.47 7.59
CA ASP A 269 -0.15 -13.49 8.61
C ASP A 269 0.97 -14.45 8.21
N THR A 270 0.97 -14.94 6.96
CA THR A 270 2.05 -15.77 6.42
C THR A 270 3.38 -15.01 6.46
N TYR A 271 3.41 -13.76 6.00
CA TYR A 271 4.64 -12.95 6.01
C TYR A 271 5.21 -12.75 7.43
N ILE A 272 4.35 -12.48 8.43
CA ILE A 272 4.77 -12.35 9.82
C ILE A 272 5.24 -13.69 10.38
N ALA A 273 4.49 -14.76 10.17
CA ALA A 273 4.81 -16.08 10.69
C ALA A 273 6.17 -16.60 10.16
N GLU A 274 6.47 -16.37 8.88
CA GLU A 274 7.76 -16.75 8.30
C GLU A 274 8.92 -15.85 8.76
N LEU A 275 8.65 -14.59 9.09
CA LEU A 275 9.63 -13.74 9.76
C LEU A 275 9.85 -14.16 11.22
N GLU A 276 8.85 -14.70 11.92
CA GLU A 276 9.01 -15.09 13.34
C GLU A 276 9.77 -16.42 13.53
N LYS A 277 9.98 -17.20 12.45
CA LYS A 277 10.84 -18.40 12.45
C LYS A 277 12.33 -18.04 12.56
#